data_AF-A0A847XDQ3-F1
#
_entry.id   AF-A0A847XDQ3-F1
#
_cell.length_a   1.000
_cell.length_b   1.000
_cell.length_c   1.000
_cell.angle_alpha   90.00
_cell.angle_beta   90.00
_cell.angle_gamma   90.00
#
_symmetry.space_group_name_H-M   'P 1'
#
loop_
_entity.id
_entity.type
_entity.pdbx_description
1 polymer ?
#
loop_
_entity_poly.entity_id
_entity_poly.type
_entity_poly.pdbx_seq_one_letter_code
_entity_poly.pdbx_strand_id
1 'polypeptide(L)' 'KESGQGLAYLDDGTMIVVESGKKHIGQTIDVLVTSVLQTSAGRMIFAKPKTIVDRAV' A
#
# COMPACT_ATOMS: atom_id res chain seq x y z
N LYS A 1 0.02 -10.92 13.75
CA LYS A 1 0.12 -9.52 14.25
C LYS A 1 0.73 -8.70 13.11
N GLU A 2 -0.07 -7.88 12.44
CA GLU A 2 0.24 -7.15 11.18
C GLU A 2 1.22 -5.98 11.38
N SER A 3 2.13 -6.11 12.35
CA SER A 3 2.99 -5.06 12.90
C SER A 3 4.00 -4.45 11.92
N GLY A 4 3.98 -4.84 10.64
CA GLY A 4 4.83 -4.32 9.57
C GLY A 4 4.08 -3.51 8.51
N GLN A 5 2.74 -3.51 8.51
CA GLN A 5 1.95 -2.79 7.51
C GLN A 5 1.89 -1.29 7.81
N GLY A 6 1.78 -0.49 6.76
CA GLY A 6 1.38 0.91 6.82
C GLY A 6 -0.01 1.08 6.21
N LEU A 7 -0.74 2.10 6.65
CA LEU A 7 -2.02 2.48 6.07
C LEU A 7 -1.89 3.86 5.43
N ALA A 8 -2.46 4.00 4.24
CA ALA A 8 -2.66 5.27 3.56
C ALA A 8 -4.10 5.35 3.07
N TYR A 9 -4.54 6.56 2.76
CA TYR A 9 -5.88 6.81 2.25
C TYR A 9 -5.78 7.67 1.00
N LEU A 10 -6.61 7.38 0.02
CA LEU A 10 -6.87 8.29 -1.09
C LEU A 10 -7.89 9.36 -0.65
N ASP A 11 -7.99 10.43 -1.42
CA ASP A 11 -8.90 11.55 -1.16
C ASP A 11 -10.38 11.13 -1.18
N ASP A 12 -10.70 10.02 -1.87
CA ASP A 12 -12.04 9.43 -1.93
C ASP A 12 -12.36 8.50 -0.74
N GLY A 13 -11.43 8.35 0.21
CA GLY A 13 -11.57 7.48 1.38
C GLY A 13 -11.15 6.02 1.15
N THR A 14 -10.68 5.66 -0.05
CA THR A 14 -10.15 4.31 -0.33
C THR A 14 -8.94 4.01 0.57
N MET A 15 -9.01 2.90 1.31
CA MET A 15 -7.91 2.47 2.16
C MET A 15 -6.85 1.71 1.35
N ILE A 16 -5.60 2.14 1.48
CA ILE A 16 -4.42 1.50 0.92
C ILE A 16 -3.61 0.86 2.04
N VAL A 17 -3.44 -0.45 1.97
CA VAL A 17 -2.61 -1.23 2.88
C VAL A 17 -1.25 -1.47 2.22
N VAL A 18 -0.19 -0.90 2.80
CA VAL A 18 1.19 -1.01 2.30
C VAL A 18 1.96 -2.03 3.14
N GLU A 19 2.33 -3.16 2.52
CA GLU A 19 3.18 -4.16 3.17
C GLU A 19 4.56 -3.57 3.50
N SER A 20 5.12 -3.87 4.68
CA SER A 20 6.36 -3.24 5.15
C SER A 20 6.33 -1.70 5.22
N GLY A 21 5.13 -1.10 5.17
CA GLY A 21 4.92 0.35 5.20
C GLY A 21 5.29 0.99 6.53
N LYS A 22 5.37 0.22 7.63
CA LYS A 22 5.68 0.77 8.97
C LYS A 22 7.01 1.55 9.03
N LYS A 23 8.03 1.12 8.27
CA LYS A 23 9.35 1.78 8.26
C LYS A 23 9.35 3.12 7.51
N HIS A 24 8.30 3.38 6.74
CA HIS A 24 8.16 4.53 5.85
C HIS A 24 7.03 5.47 6.31
N ILE A 25 6.54 5.32 7.54
CA ILE A 25 5.55 6.23 8.12
C ILE A 25 6.15 7.64 8.16
N GLY A 26 5.41 8.62 7.63
CA GLY A 26 5.84 10.01 7.52
C GLY A 26 6.77 10.30 6.34
N GLN A 27 7.06 9.30 5.49
CA GLN A 27 7.85 9.47 4.28
C GLN A 27 6.95 9.31 3.04
N THR A 28 7.22 10.11 2.02
CA THR A 28 6.63 9.92 0.69
C THR A 28 7.45 8.88 -0.06
N ILE A 29 6.88 7.72 -0.35
CA ILE A 29 7.53 6.64 -1.09
C ILE A 29 6.68 6.22 -2.28
N ASP A 30 7.34 5.75 -3.34
CA ASP A 30 6.66 5.05 -4.42
C ASP A 30 6.28 3.64 -3.97
N VAL A 31 5.06 3.22 -4.31
CA VAL A 31 4.56 1.87 -4.05
C VAL A 31 4.04 1.24 -5.34
N LEU A 32 4.16 -0.08 -5.44
CA LEU A 32 3.54 -0.89 -6.48
C LEU A 32 2.25 -1.50 -5.95
N VAL A 33 1.14 -1.29 -6.66
CA VAL A 33 -0.14 -1.93 -6.34
C VAL A 33 -0.07 -3.41 -6.73
N THR A 34 -0.31 -4.29 -5.78
CA THR A 34 -0.24 -5.75 -5.98
C THR A 34 -1.61 -6.41 -6.07
N SER A 35 -2.63 -5.83 -5.44
CA SER A 35 -4.01 -6.34 -5.55
C SER A 35 -5.02 -5.28 -5.16
N VAL A 36 -6.24 -5.41 -5.65
CA VAL A 36 -7.38 -4.59 -5.28
C VAL A 36 -8.50 -5.53 -4.83
N LEU A 37 -8.95 -5.35 -3.60
CA LEU A 37 -10.11 -6.04 -3.05
C LEU A 37 -11.30 -5.08 -3.09
N GLN A 38 -12.32 -5.43 -3.88
CA GLN A 38 -13.57 -4.68 -3.93
C GLN A 38 -14.64 -5.43 -3.15
N THR A 39 -15.31 -4.74 -2.24
CA THR A 39 -16.44 -5.25 -1.44
C THR A 39 -17.63 -4.31 -1.59
N SER A 40 -18.81 -4.74 -1.16
CA SER A 40 -20.00 -3.88 -1.09
C SER A 40 -19.82 -2.66 -0.17
N ALA A 41 -18.94 -2.76 0.83
CA ALA A 41 -18.62 -1.68 1.76
C ALA A 41 -17.56 -0.70 1.23
N GLY A 42 -16.89 -1.01 0.11
CA GLY A 42 -15.87 -0.16 -0.48
C GLY A 42 -14.71 -0.93 -1.10
N ARG A 43 -13.66 -0.18 -1.44
CA ARG A 43 -12.45 -0.68 -2.08
C ARG A 43 -11.28 -0.64 -1.09
N MET A 44 -10.49 -1.72 -1.09
CA MET A 44 -9.23 -1.81 -0.38
C MET A 44 -8.13 -2.13 -1.38
N ILE A 45 -7.05 -1.37 -1.34
CA ILE A 45 -5.90 -1.54 -2.24
C ILE A 45 -4.74 -2.08 -1.43
N PHE A 46 -4.08 -3.12 -1.95
CA PHE A 46 -2.86 -3.68 -1.35
C PHE A 46 -1.67 -3.29 -2.21
N ALA A 47 -0.64 -2.74 -1.58
CA ALA A 47 0.55 -2.27 -2.24
C ALA A 47 1.82 -2.67 -1.47
N LYS A 48 2.96 -2.58 -2.14
CA LYS A 48 4.29 -2.85 -1.58
C LYS A 48 5.25 -1.71 -1.98
N PRO A 49 6.21 -1.31 -1.13
CA PRO A 49 7.23 -0.33 -1.50
C PRO A 49 7.92 -0.72 -2.80
N LYS A 50 8.01 0.21 -3.75
CA LYS A 50 8.69 0.00 -5.02
C LYS A 50 10.19 -0.08 -4.73
N THR A 51 10.71 -1.30 -4.66
CA THR A 51 12.16 -1.48 -4.52
C THR A 51 12.84 -1.26 -5.86
N ILE A 52 14.10 -0.82 -5.83
CA ILE A 52 14.89 -0.56 -7.04
C ILE A 52 15.03 -1.83 -7.92
N VAL A 53 14.80 -3.02 -7.33
CA VAL A 53 14.92 -4.32 -8.00
C VAL A 53 13.77 -4.60 -9.00
N ASP A 54 12.61 -3.95 -8.84
CA ASP A 54 11.43 -4.17 -9.72
C ASP A 54 11.54 -3.51 -11.10
N ARG A 55 12.57 -2.71 -11.37
CA ARG A 55 12.76 -2.03 -12.68
C ARG A 55 13.49 -2.87 -13.73
N ALA A 56 13.75 -4.15 -13.46
CA ALA A 56 14.61 -5.00 -14.29
C ALA A 56 13.86 -6.04 -15.16
N VAL A 57 12.56 -5.87 -15.43
CA VAL A 57 11.82 -6.73 -16.38
C VAL A 57 11.32 -5.95 -17.58
#